data_AF-A0A944X3N0-F1
#
_entry.id   AF-A0A944X3N0-F1
#
_cell.length_a   1.000
_cell.length_b   1.000
_cell.length_c   1.000
_cell.angle_alpha   90.00
_cell.angle_beta   90.00
_cell.angle_gamma   90.00
#
_symmetry.space_group_name_H-M   'P 1'
#
loop_
_entity.id
_entity.type
_entity.pdbx_description
1 polymer ?
#
loop_
_entity_poly.entity_id
_entity_poly.type
_entity_poly.pdbx_seq_one_letter_code
_entity_poly.pdbx_strand_id
1 'polypeptide(L)'
;MSTANICKTCSAPFQITSKDEEFYKHLKVPHPTLCPACSSQRRLAYRNENCLHKNTCHLCKKPMISVFHKNTPYTVYCNNCWWSDKWDPMDYGKKPDFSNPFFNQFYKLQKSIPHFTLFQDGTSENCEYTNFGLFNKNCYMSMCGYSEDIYYSSVIIKSKSCMDCKRAFSCELCYECIECDTCYNLDFGKDCANCVDSQFLEDCIGCNHCFCCAGLRHKKYCFQNKQLTRQEYEKRLAKTKPLDTKHWQTQLTNLAQSVPKNYMHGNTNENSTGNYLNNTKNCTECFDCGHMEDSAYCDTCGLQVKDAYRSTNCGVGSELCYEVNGVTAHHNCIAIYFARSLSDCQYCQYCFNSKDLFGCIGLNQKRYCIFNRQYTKEEYHQTRKRLITHMLETGEYGEFFPIKNSPYPYKDTVAMDYFSKQT
;
A
#
# COMPACT_ATOMS: atom_id res chain seq x y z
N MET A 1 30.14 19.70 -4.46
CA MET A 1 30.25 18.23 -4.65
C MET A 1 29.66 17.58 -3.41
N SER A 2 28.63 16.74 -3.54
CA SER A 2 28.07 16.01 -2.39
C SER A 2 28.98 14.84 -2.02
N THR A 3 29.34 14.71 -0.75
CA THR A 3 30.03 13.53 -0.21
C THR A 3 29.13 12.29 -0.28
N ALA A 4 29.65 11.18 -0.78
CA ALA A 4 28.93 9.91 -0.79
C ALA A 4 28.81 9.34 0.63
N ASN A 5 27.59 8.94 1.02
CA ASN A 5 27.31 8.28 2.29
C ASN A 5 27.42 6.75 2.08
N ILE A 6 27.75 5.99 3.13
CA ILE A 6 27.89 4.54 3.07
C ILE A 6 26.70 3.88 3.77
N CYS A 7 26.01 2.96 3.08
CA CYS A 7 24.88 2.24 3.65
C CYS A 7 25.33 1.29 4.78
N LYS A 8 24.70 1.41 5.95
CA LYS A 8 24.99 0.57 7.13
C LYS A 8 24.66 -0.92 6.95
N THR A 9 23.77 -1.26 6.03
CA THR A 9 23.39 -2.67 5.72
C THR A 9 24.28 -3.26 4.62
N CYS A 10 24.26 -2.71 3.40
CA CYS A 10 24.92 -3.32 2.25
C CYS A 10 26.31 -2.71 1.91
N SER A 11 26.80 -1.74 2.69
CA SER A 11 28.05 -0.99 2.44
C SER A 11 28.13 -0.25 1.09
N ALA A 12 27.07 -0.27 0.27
CA ALA A 12 27.02 0.48 -0.97
C ALA A 12 27.03 1.99 -0.72
N PRO A 13 27.74 2.78 -1.55
CA PRO A 13 27.65 4.23 -1.51
C PRO A 13 26.27 4.69 -1.98
N PHE A 14 25.73 5.73 -1.36
CA PHE A 14 24.52 6.42 -1.80
C PHE A 14 24.67 7.93 -1.63
N GLN A 15 23.97 8.70 -2.47
CA GLN A 15 24.01 10.15 -2.44
C GLN A 15 22.90 10.69 -1.54
N ILE A 16 23.22 11.76 -0.81
CA ILE A 16 22.23 12.68 -0.24
C ILE A 16 22.33 13.95 -1.10
N THR A 17 21.22 14.36 -1.70
CA THR A 17 21.13 15.56 -2.55
C THR A 17 20.87 16.80 -1.70
N SER A 18 21.10 17.99 -2.25
CA SER A 18 20.78 19.25 -1.57
C SER A 18 19.30 19.38 -1.19
N LYS A 19 18.41 18.69 -1.90
CA LYS A 19 16.97 18.63 -1.64
C LYS A 19 16.65 17.69 -0.46
N ASP A 20 17.35 16.55 -0.37
CA ASP A 20 17.26 15.66 0.80
C ASP A 20 17.75 16.37 2.07
N GLU A 21 18.88 17.11 1.99
CA GLU A 21 19.43 17.93 3.09
C GLU A 21 18.41 18.96 3.61
N GLU A 22 17.74 19.69 2.69
CA GLU A 22 16.70 20.66 3.02
C GLU A 22 15.50 19.98 3.72
N PHE A 23 15.09 18.80 3.24
CA PHE A 23 14.01 18.01 3.81
C PHE A 23 14.31 17.51 5.24
N TYR A 24 15.50 16.94 5.50
CA TYR A 24 15.88 16.50 6.85
C TYR A 24 15.97 17.68 7.83
N LYS A 25 16.52 18.79 7.37
CA LYS A 25 16.63 20.03 8.15
C LYS A 25 15.25 20.59 8.51
N HIS A 26 14.30 20.51 7.58
CA HIS A 26 12.90 20.88 7.84
C HIS A 26 12.27 19.95 8.89
N LEU A 27 12.40 18.63 8.74
CA LEU A 27 11.85 17.63 9.67
C LEU A 27 12.59 17.54 11.02
N LYS A 28 13.78 18.14 11.14
CA LYS A 28 14.66 18.06 12.32
C LYS A 28 15.03 16.62 12.68
N VAL A 29 15.38 15.84 11.66
CA VAL A 29 15.83 14.44 11.78
C VAL A 29 17.30 14.29 11.35
N PRO A 30 18.03 13.29 11.88
CA PRO A 30 19.33 12.91 11.33
C PRO A 30 19.24 12.39 9.89
N HIS A 31 20.39 12.35 9.22
CA HIS A 31 20.51 11.76 7.89
C HIS A 31 20.31 10.23 7.95
N PRO A 32 19.74 9.61 6.89
CA PRO A 32 19.48 8.17 6.88
C PRO A 32 20.78 7.37 6.94
N THR A 33 20.77 6.26 7.69
CA THR A 33 21.91 5.31 7.68
C THR A 33 21.82 4.25 6.57
N LEU A 34 20.70 4.21 5.82
CA LEU A 34 20.41 3.22 4.77
C LEU A 34 20.25 3.86 3.38
N CYS A 35 20.72 3.14 2.35
CA CYS A 35 20.40 3.45 0.95
C CYS A 35 18.90 3.17 0.66
N PRO A 36 18.33 3.70 -0.44
CA PRO A 36 16.93 3.52 -0.80
C PRO A 36 16.47 2.05 -0.78
N ALA A 37 17.24 1.14 -1.40
CA ALA A 37 16.90 -0.27 -1.50
C ALA A 37 16.78 -0.99 -0.14
N CYS A 38 17.79 -0.85 0.73
CA CYS A 38 17.74 -1.45 2.08
C CYS A 38 16.64 -0.85 2.96
N SER A 39 16.37 0.45 2.78
CA SER A 39 15.25 1.14 3.43
C SER A 39 13.89 0.60 2.95
N SER A 40 13.71 0.38 1.63
CA SER A 40 12.50 -0.23 1.07
C SER A 40 12.30 -1.68 1.54
N GLN A 41 13.35 -2.51 1.47
CA GLN A 41 13.31 -3.88 2.01
C GLN A 41 12.90 -3.90 3.48
N ARG A 42 13.44 -2.99 4.30
CA ARG A 42 13.07 -2.84 5.72
C ARG A 42 11.58 -2.51 5.90
N ARG A 43 11.00 -1.65 5.06
CA ARG A 43 9.55 -1.32 5.11
C ARG A 43 8.68 -2.48 4.65
N LEU A 44 8.97 -3.07 3.49
CA LEU A 44 8.19 -4.17 2.94
C LEU A 44 8.20 -5.40 3.85
N ALA A 45 9.27 -5.61 4.61
CA ALA A 45 9.38 -6.71 5.57
C ALA A 45 8.41 -6.59 6.76
N TYR A 46 7.70 -5.48 6.91
CA TYR A 46 6.61 -5.33 7.88
C TYR A 46 5.24 -5.67 7.30
N ARG A 47 5.09 -5.89 5.98
CA ARG A 47 3.80 -6.02 5.29
C ARG A 47 3.57 -7.47 4.84
N ASN A 48 2.53 -8.14 5.37
CA ASN A 48 2.01 -9.41 4.87
C ASN A 48 0.65 -9.19 4.21
N GLU A 49 0.59 -9.39 2.90
CA GLU A 49 -0.61 -9.24 2.07
C GLU A 49 -1.40 -10.55 1.95
N ASN A 50 -0.76 -11.58 1.40
CA ASN A 50 -1.42 -12.76 0.85
C ASN A 50 -1.06 -14.07 1.59
N CYS A 51 -0.13 -14.04 2.55
CA CYS A 51 0.26 -15.21 3.33
C CYS A 51 -0.71 -15.40 4.50
N LEU A 52 -1.86 -16.01 4.19
CA LEU A 52 -2.97 -16.22 5.11
C LEU A 52 -2.90 -17.60 5.80
N HIS A 53 -3.20 -17.63 7.09
CA HIS A 53 -3.15 -18.82 7.93
C HIS A 53 -4.48 -19.07 8.65
N LYS A 54 -4.87 -20.34 8.79
CA LYS A 54 -5.90 -20.75 9.75
C LYS A 54 -5.38 -20.54 11.17
N ASN A 55 -6.11 -19.78 11.96
CA ASN A 55 -5.77 -19.45 13.34
C ASN A 55 -7.05 -19.50 14.22
N THR A 56 -6.91 -19.25 15.52
CA THR A 56 -8.02 -19.21 16.49
C THR A 56 -7.97 -17.90 17.25
N CYS A 57 -9.10 -17.21 17.37
CA CYS A 57 -9.17 -15.95 18.10
C CYS A 57 -8.82 -16.16 19.57
N HIS A 58 -7.83 -15.43 20.08
CA HIS A 58 -7.38 -15.59 21.46
C HIS A 58 -8.42 -15.15 22.49
N LEU A 59 -9.35 -14.26 22.12
CA LEU A 59 -10.44 -13.80 22.99
C LEU A 59 -11.66 -14.74 22.94
N CYS A 60 -12.32 -14.90 21.79
CA CYS A 60 -13.56 -15.67 21.68
C CYS A 60 -13.40 -17.16 21.32
N LYS A 61 -12.16 -17.63 21.10
CA LYS A 61 -11.80 -19.03 20.74
C LYS A 61 -12.44 -19.56 19.45
N LYS A 62 -13.07 -18.71 18.63
CA LYS A 62 -13.58 -19.10 17.31
C LYS A 62 -12.44 -19.23 16.27
N PRO A 63 -12.55 -20.13 15.28
CA PRO A 63 -11.66 -20.16 14.13
C PRO A 63 -11.66 -18.82 13.37
N MET A 64 -10.53 -18.47 12.76
CA MET A 64 -10.37 -17.27 11.93
C MET A 64 -9.26 -17.45 10.89
N ILE A 65 -9.25 -16.59 9.88
CA ILE A 65 -8.12 -16.40 8.96
C ILE A 65 -7.26 -15.24 9.46
N SER A 66 -5.94 -15.35 9.33
CA SER A 66 -4.98 -14.40 9.89
C SER A 66 -3.72 -14.24 9.07
N VAL A 67 -3.14 -13.04 9.04
CA VAL A 67 -1.73 -12.83 8.61
C VAL A 67 -0.70 -13.36 9.62
N PHE A 68 -1.14 -13.79 10.81
CA PHE A 68 -0.29 -14.40 11.82
C PHE A 68 -0.41 -15.93 11.82
N HIS A 69 0.72 -16.62 11.72
CA HIS A 69 0.80 -18.06 11.87
C HIS A 69 0.39 -18.52 13.28
N LYS A 70 -0.19 -19.72 13.43
CA LYS A 70 -0.66 -20.27 14.72
C LYS A 70 0.40 -20.37 15.83
N ASN A 71 1.69 -20.45 15.47
CA ASN A 71 2.81 -20.50 16.42
C ASN A 71 3.44 -19.11 16.67
N THR A 72 2.72 -18.04 16.34
CA THR A 72 3.14 -16.65 16.60
C THR A 72 3.32 -16.39 18.11
N PRO A 73 4.28 -15.54 18.53
CA PRO A 73 4.36 -15.08 19.93
C PRO A 73 3.30 -14.03 20.27
N TYR A 74 2.54 -13.52 19.29
CA TYR A 74 1.56 -12.45 19.48
C TYR A 74 0.18 -13.00 19.86
N THR A 75 -0.53 -12.31 20.76
CA THR A 75 -1.96 -12.54 20.98
C THR A 75 -2.74 -11.97 19.80
N VAL A 76 -3.63 -12.75 19.17
CA VAL A 76 -4.36 -12.30 17.95
C VAL A 76 -5.87 -12.43 18.12
N TYR A 77 -6.61 -11.36 17.82
CA TYR A 77 -8.06 -11.25 17.89
C TYR A 77 -8.70 -11.18 16.50
N CYS A 78 -9.86 -11.83 16.32
CA CYS A 78 -10.66 -11.64 15.12
C CYS A 78 -11.28 -10.23 15.10
N ASN A 79 -11.69 -9.74 13.93
CA ASN A 79 -12.15 -8.36 13.76
C ASN A 79 -13.30 -8.00 14.72
N ASN A 80 -14.30 -8.89 14.90
CA ASN A 80 -15.41 -8.69 15.83
C ASN A 80 -15.00 -8.64 17.32
N CYS A 81 -13.82 -9.17 17.68
CA CYS A 81 -13.27 -9.06 19.03
C CYS A 81 -12.39 -7.81 19.17
N TRP A 82 -11.58 -7.52 18.15
CA TRP A 82 -10.72 -6.34 18.09
C TRP A 82 -11.53 -5.05 18.22
N TRP A 83 -12.64 -4.94 17.47
CA TRP A 83 -13.53 -3.77 17.47
C TRP A 83 -14.63 -3.83 18.56
N SER A 84 -14.44 -4.61 19.63
CA SER A 84 -15.41 -4.72 20.75
C SER A 84 -14.83 -4.25 22.07
N ASP A 85 -15.70 -3.77 22.97
CA ASP A 85 -15.35 -3.27 24.32
C ASP A 85 -14.90 -4.38 25.31
N LYS A 86 -14.45 -5.54 24.80
CA LYS A 86 -14.04 -6.71 25.60
C LYS A 86 -12.55 -6.69 25.99
N TRP A 87 -11.82 -5.66 25.59
CA TRP A 87 -10.41 -5.42 25.93
C TRP A 87 -10.12 -3.91 25.81
N ASP A 88 -9.22 -3.37 26.63
CA ASP A 88 -8.73 -2.00 26.49
C ASP A 88 -7.21 -2.02 26.16
N PRO A 89 -6.74 -1.39 25.07
CA PRO A 89 -5.31 -1.22 24.82
C PRO A 89 -4.56 -0.48 25.94
N MET A 90 -5.25 0.27 26.81
CA MET A 90 -4.69 0.96 27.98
C MET A 90 -4.24 0.04 29.10
N ASP A 91 -4.82 -1.17 29.23
CA ASP A 91 -4.43 -2.18 30.24
C ASP A 91 -2.95 -2.61 30.08
N TYR A 92 -2.42 -2.43 28.88
CA TYR A 92 -1.04 -2.75 28.50
C TYR A 92 -0.06 -1.58 28.73
N GLY A 93 -0.56 -0.41 29.15
CA GLY A 93 0.20 0.84 29.24
C GLY A 93 1.46 0.78 30.11
N LYS A 94 2.57 1.33 29.61
CA LYS A 94 3.88 1.39 30.29
C LYS A 94 4.39 2.83 30.43
N LYS A 95 5.25 3.06 31.43
CA LYS A 95 6.07 4.28 31.50
C LYS A 95 7.36 4.07 30.68
N PRO A 96 7.88 5.08 29.96
CA PRO A 96 9.18 4.99 29.31
C PRO A 96 10.30 4.67 30.30
N ASP A 97 11.15 3.72 29.91
CA ASP A 97 12.36 3.38 30.64
C ASP A 97 13.57 3.97 29.91
N PHE A 98 14.19 4.97 30.53
CA PHE A 98 15.35 5.70 30.00
C PHE A 98 16.67 4.96 30.20
N SER A 99 16.68 3.77 30.84
CA SER A 99 17.83 2.86 30.81
C SER A 99 17.86 1.97 29.56
N ASN A 100 16.77 1.95 28.78
CA ASN A 100 16.59 1.09 27.62
C ASN A 100 16.43 1.89 26.30
N PRO A 101 16.97 1.41 25.17
CA PRO A 101 16.69 1.96 23.84
C PRO A 101 15.19 1.92 23.49
N PHE A 102 14.70 2.91 22.76
CA PHE A 102 13.30 3.09 22.38
C PHE A 102 12.72 1.86 21.66
N PHE A 103 13.39 1.35 20.62
CA PHE A 103 12.87 0.23 19.84
C PHE A 103 12.81 -1.08 20.65
N ASN A 104 13.65 -1.23 21.67
CA ASN A 104 13.61 -2.40 22.56
C ASN A 104 12.38 -2.37 23.47
N GLN A 105 12.03 -1.21 24.04
CA GLN A 105 10.81 -1.07 24.85
C GLN A 105 9.54 -1.07 24.01
N PHE A 106 9.55 -0.46 22.81
CA PHE A 106 8.45 -0.55 21.85
C PHE A 106 8.15 -2.00 21.43
N TYR A 107 9.18 -2.80 21.11
CA TYR A 107 8.99 -4.21 20.74
C TYR A 107 8.48 -5.08 21.90
N LYS A 108 8.90 -4.80 23.14
CA LYS A 108 8.33 -5.45 24.34
C LYS A 108 6.84 -5.14 24.49
N LEU A 109 6.42 -3.88 24.29
CA LEU A 109 5.01 -3.49 24.30
C LEU A 109 4.23 -4.20 23.17
N GLN A 110 4.75 -4.17 21.94
CA GLN A 110 4.16 -4.80 20.77
C GLN A 110 3.90 -6.30 20.99
N LYS A 111 4.78 -7.02 21.67
CA LYS A 111 4.57 -8.44 22.01
C LYS A 111 3.50 -8.67 23.09
N SER A 112 3.30 -7.70 23.98
CA SER A 112 2.36 -7.84 25.11
C SER A 112 0.91 -7.54 24.73
N ILE A 113 0.68 -6.64 23.78
CA ILE A 113 -0.66 -6.23 23.34
C ILE A 113 -1.24 -7.25 22.34
N PRO A 114 -2.58 -7.44 22.31
CA PRO A 114 -3.25 -8.10 21.20
C PRO A 114 -3.01 -7.41 19.85
N HIS A 115 -3.17 -8.18 18.76
CA HIS A 115 -3.15 -7.72 17.37
C HIS A 115 -4.46 -8.10 16.68
N PHE A 116 -4.91 -7.32 15.69
CA PHE A 116 -6.02 -7.74 14.82
C PHE A 116 -5.58 -8.86 13.86
N THR A 117 -6.54 -9.58 13.29
CA THR A 117 -6.25 -10.76 12.46
C THR A 117 -6.00 -10.45 10.98
N LEU A 118 -6.72 -9.48 10.41
CA LEU A 118 -6.62 -8.97 9.03
C LEU A 118 -6.88 -7.46 9.05
N PHE A 119 -6.27 -6.67 8.17
CA PHE A 119 -6.49 -5.22 8.17
C PHE A 119 -7.87 -4.89 7.57
N GLN A 120 -8.85 -4.69 8.45
CA GLN A 120 -10.24 -4.34 8.13
C GLN A 120 -10.81 -3.36 9.17
N ASP A 121 -11.63 -2.40 8.75
CA ASP A 121 -12.27 -1.39 9.61
C ASP A 121 -13.47 -1.88 10.44
N GLY A 122 -13.78 -3.18 10.39
CA GLY A 122 -14.93 -3.76 11.10
C GLY A 122 -16.29 -3.44 10.47
N THR A 123 -16.34 -2.66 9.39
CA THR A 123 -17.57 -2.37 8.62
C THR A 123 -17.80 -3.34 7.46
N SER A 124 -16.79 -4.15 7.13
CA SER A 124 -16.81 -5.04 5.98
C SER A 124 -17.66 -6.29 6.21
N GLU A 125 -18.47 -6.67 5.22
CA GLU A 125 -19.44 -7.78 5.29
C GLU A 125 -19.01 -8.92 4.36
N ASN A 126 -19.04 -10.18 4.83
CA ASN A 126 -18.69 -11.38 4.04
C ASN A 126 -17.31 -11.24 3.36
N CYS A 127 -16.28 -10.96 4.16
CA CYS A 127 -14.93 -10.57 3.73
C CYS A 127 -13.83 -11.30 4.54
N GLU A 128 -14.05 -12.55 4.94
CA GLU A 128 -13.18 -13.33 5.84
C GLU A 128 -11.77 -13.59 5.27
N TYR A 129 -11.58 -13.42 3.97
CA TYR A 129 -10.32 -13.62 3.23
C TYR A 129 -9.78 -12.31 2.61
N THR A 130 -10.38 -11.16 2.95
CA THR A 130 -9.99 -9.84 2.44
C THR A 130 -8.98 -9.19 3.37
N ASN A 131 -7.92 -8.60 2.83
CA ASN A 131 -6.89 -7.91 3.62
C ASN A 131 -6.65 -6.49 3.08
N PHE A 132 -6.03 -5.64 3.89
CA PHE A 132 -5.74 -4.23 3.55
C PHE A 132 -6.94 -3.46 2.98
N GLY A 133 -8.11 -3.61 3.62
CA GLY A 133 -9.38 -3.16 3.06
C GLY A 133 -10.31 -2.42 4.02
N LEU A 134 -11.20 -1.60 3.44
CA LEU A 134 -12.10 -0.69 4.14
C LEU A 134 -13.45 -0.67 3.40
N PHE A 135 -14.57 -0.66 4.09
CA PHE A 135 -15.92 -0.60 3.50
C PHE A 135 -16.15 -1.61 2.34
N ASN A 136 -15.85 -2.89 2.56
CA ASN A 136 -16.02 -3.95 1.55
C ASN A 136 -17.27 -4.80 1.79
N LYS A 137 -17.82 -5.40 0.73
CA LYS A 137 -18.93 -6.35 0.83
C LYS A 137 -18.81 -7.49 -0.18
N ASN A 138 -18.96 -8.73 0.28
CA ASN A 138 -18.87 -9.94 -0.56
C ASN A 138 -17.54 -10.02 -1.34
N CYS A 139 -16.42 -9.76 -0.67
CA CYS A 139 -15.09 -9.80 -1.27
C CYS A 139 -14.34 -11.07 -0.85
N TYR A 140 -13.72 -11.78 -1.80
CA TYR A 140 -12.99 -13.01 -1.51
C TYR A 140 -11.53 -12.95 -1.98
N MET A 141 -10.59 -13.35 -1.11
CA MET A 141 -9.15 -13.44 -1.38
C MET A 141 -8.59 -12.22 -2.14
N SER A 142 -8.98 -11.02 -1.69
CA SER A 142 -8.77 -9.75 -2.39
C SER A 142 -8.13 -8.71 -1.48
N MET A 143 -7.41 -7.76 -2.08
CA MET A 143 -6.89 -6.57 -1.42
C MET A 143 -7.57 -5.33 -1.98
N CYS A 144 -8.61 -4.86 -1.29
CA CYS A 144 -9.55 -3.93 -1.89
C CYS A 144 -10.20 -3.02 -0.83
N GLY A 145 -10.74 -1.89 -1.23
CA GLY A 145 -11.54 -1.03 -0.36
C GLY A 145 -12.64 -0.37 -1.18
N TYR A 146 -13.78 -0.04 -0.58
CA TYR A 146 -14.97 0.48 -1.26
C TYR A 146 -15.44 -0.40 -2.44
N SER A 147 -15.30 -1.73 -2.29
CA SER A 147 -15.62 -2.73 -3.32
C SER A 147 -16.82 -3.60 -2.92
N GLU A 148 -17.62 -4.01 -3.90
CA GLU A 148 -18.71 -4.98 -3.72
C GLU A 148 -18.62 -6.09 -4.79
N ASP A 149 -18.87 -7.34 -4.40
CA ASP A 149 -18.95 -8.51 -5.27
C ASP A 149 -17.70 -8.76 -6.14
N ILE A 150 -16.52 -8.94 -5.51
CA ILE A 150 -15.25 -9.22 -6.20
C ILE A 150 -14.46 -10.41 -5.65
N TYR A 151 -13.67 -11.04 -6.52
CA TYR A 151 -12.88 -12.25 -6.23
C TYR A 151 -11.43 -12.07 -6.67
N TYR A 152 -10.46 -12.58 -5.90
CA TYR A 152 -9.04 -12.70 -6.27
C TYR A 152 -8.34 -11.41 -6.74
N SER A 153 -8.88 -10.24 -6.38
CA SER A 153 -8.55 -8.97 -7.03
C SER A 153 -7.74 -8.02 -6.14
N SER A 154 -7.02 -7.09 -6.77
CA SER A 154 -6.21 -6.08 -6.09
C SER A 154 -6.55 -4.66 -6.56
N VAL A 155 -6.99 -3.83 -5.61
CA VAL A 155 -7.34 -2.40 -5.70
C VAL A 155 -8.42 -2.07 -6.74
N ILE A 156 -9.70 -2.07 -6.33
CA ILE A 156 -10.85 -1.76 -7.20
C ILE A 156 -11.85 -0.84 -6.49
N ILE A 157 -12.13 0.36 -7.05
CA ILE A 157 -13.11 1.34 -6.50
C ILE A 157 -13.87 2.00 -7.67
N LYS A 158 -15.13 1.73 -7.99
CA LYS A 158 -16.11 0.78 -7.44
C LYS A 158 -16.35 -0.36 -8.46
N SER A 159 -17.34 -1.22 -8.23
CA SER A 159 -17.45 -2.51 -8.93
C SER A 159 -18.88 -2.96 -9.23
N LYS A 160 -19.06 -3.77 -10.29
CA LYS A 160 -19.88 -5.01 -10.31
C LYS A 160 -19.72 -5.79 -11.63
N SER A 161 -19.27 -7.04 -11.71
CA SER A 161 -18.69 -7.97 -10.74
C SER A 161 -17.34 -8.43 -11.31
N CYS A 162 -16.25 -8.17 -10.58
CA CYS A 162 -14.89 -8.38 -11.10
C CYS A 162 -14.21 -9.59 -10.46
N MET A 163 -13.47 -10.34 -11.24
CA MET A 163 -12.69 -11.50 -10.82
C MET A 163 -11.21 -11.24 -11.12
N ASP A 164 -10.28 -11.79 -10.33
CA ASP A 164 -8.81 -11.85 -10.55
C ASP A 164 -8.14 -10.56 -11.12
N CYS A 165 -8.72 -9.37 -10.88
CA CYS A 165 -8.37 -8.11 -11.55
C CYS A 165 -7.33 -7.31 -10.76
N LYS A 166 -6.54 -6.47 -11.45
CA LYS A 166 -5.62 -5.52 -10.83
C LYS A 166 -5.88 -4.09 -11.30
N ARG A 167 -6.13 -3.18 -10.35
CA ARG A 167 -6.28 -1.72 -10.55
C ARG A 167 -7.34 -1.37 -11.60
N ALA A 168 -8.58 -1.37 -11.14
CA ALA A 168 -9.73 -0.99 -11.95
C ALA A 168 -10.61 -0.03 -11.15
N PHE A 169 -10.94 1.15 -11.70
CA PHE A 169 -11.63 2.18 -10.93
C PHE A 169 -12.92 2.65 -11.63
N SER A 170 -14.06 2.35 -11.01
CA SER A 170 -15.44 2.57 -11.50
C SER A 170 -15.83 1.62 -12.63
N CYS A 171 -15.94 0.33 -12.28
CA CYS A 171 -15.94 -0.80 -13.22
C CYS A 171 -17.27 -1.54 -13.26
N GLU A 172 -17.63 -2.10 -14.42
CA GLU A 172 -18.58 -3.21 -14.49
C GLU A 172 -18.10 -4.38 -15.39
N LEU A 173 -18.18 -5.59 -14.83
CA LEU A 173 -17.85 -6.92 -15.41
C LEU A 173 -16.48 -7.02 -16.12
N CYS A 174 -15.41 -7.19 -15.34
CA CYS A 174 -14.03 -7.36 -15.82
C CYS A 174 -13.34 -8.61 -15.23
N TYR A 175 -12.72 -9.45 -16.08
CA TYR A 175 -11.51 -10.27 -15.80
C TYR A 175 -10.90 -10.87 -17.10
N GLU A 176 -9.80 -10.31 -17.62
CA GLU A 176 -8.47 -10.66 -17.07
C GLU A 176 -7.72 -9.39 -16.67
N CYS A 177 -8.45 -8.45 -16.09
CA CYS A 177 -8.19 -7.05 -16.40
C CYS A 177 -7.14 -6.40 -15.51
N ILE A 178 -6.19 -5.75 -16.17
CA ILE A 178 -5.05 -5.06 -15.55
C ILE A 178 -5.09 -3.60 -16.02
N GLU A 179 -5.11 -2.64 -15.08
CA GLU A 179 -5.13 -1.20 -15.38
C GLU A 179 -6.26 -0.82 -16.36
N CYS A 180 -7.51 -1.09 -15.95
CA CYS A 180 -8.68 -0.85 -16.79
C CYS A 180 -9.66 0.14 -16.14
N ASP A 181 -9.85 1.30 -16.77
CA ASP A 181 -10.67 2.41 -16.27
C ASP A 181 -11.97 2.58 -17.07
N THR A 182 -13.09 2.70 -16.36
CA THR A 182 -14.43 3.03 -16.93
C THR A 182 -14.77 2.15 -18.15
N CYS A 183 -14.49 0.85 -18.05
CA CYS A 183 -14.80 -0.15 -19.07
C CYS A 183 -16.03 -0.98 -18.67
N TYR A 184 -16.77 -1.47 -19.67
CA TYR A 184 -17.97 -2.28 -19.50
C TYR A 184 -17.90 -3.54 -20.37
N ASN A 185 -18.11 -4.72 -19.77
CA ASN A 185 -18.10 -6.01 -20.49
C ASN A 185 -16.80 -6.20 -21.29
N LEU A 186 -15.67 -6.24 -20.56
CA LEU A 186 -14.32 -6.32 -21.08
C LEU A 186 -13.59 -7.55 -20.52
N ASP A 187 -13.37 -8.55 -21.37
CA ASP A 187 -12.58 -9.74 -21.03
C ASP A 187 -11.14 -9.58 -21.52
N PHE A 188 -10.15 -10.01 -20.73
CA PHE A 188 -8.72 -9.98 -21.10
C PHE A 188 -8.23 -8.59 -21.59
N GLY A 189 -8.59 -7.53 -20.85
CA GLY A 189 -8.16 -6.16 -21.09
C GLY A 189 -6.89 -5.77 -20.32
N LYS A 190 -6.00 -5.01 -20.94
CA LYS A 190 -4.78 -4.47 -20.32
C LYS A 190 -4.55 -3.02 -20.73
N ASP A 191 -4.27 -2.14 -19.78
CA ASP A 191 -4.00 -0.70 -20.03
C ASP A 191 -5.13 -0.03 -20.85
N CYS A 192 -6.39 -0.35 -20.56
CA CYS A 192 -7.55 0.04 -21.37
C CYS A 192 -8.42 1.11 -20.68
N ALA A 193 -9.01 2.02 -21.45
CA ALA A 193 -9.89 3.05 -20.91
C ALA A 193 -11.14 3.26 -21.77
N ASN A 194 -12.30 3.45 -21.16
CA ASN A 194 -13.58 3.73 -21.85
C ASN A 194 -13.92 2.70 -22.95
N CYS A 195 -13.59 1.43 -22.75
CA CYS A 195 -13.83 0.34 -23.71
C CYS A 195 -15.09 -0.46 -23.36
N VAL A 196 -15.81 -0.92 -24.39
CA VAL A 196 -17.16 -1.50 -24.24
C VAL A 196 -17.32 -2.74 -25.13
N ASP A 197 -17.95 -3.80 -24.60
CA ASP A 197 -18.31 -5.04 -25.33
C ASP A 197 -17.13 -5.59 -26.16
N SER A 198 -16.00 -5.87 -25.51
CA SER A 198 -14.74 -6.19 -26.19
C SER A 198 -13.94 -7.27 -25.48
N GLN A 199 -13.06 -7.97 -26.21
CA GLN A 199 -12.26 -9.06 -25.65
C GLN A 199 -10.81 -9.00 -26.17
N PHE A 200 -9.83 -9.33 -25.33
CA PHE A 200 -8.39 -9.36 -25.66
C PHE A 200 -7.92 -8.01 -26.20
N LEU A 201 -7.81 -7.00 -25.32
CA LEU A 201 -7.34 -5.66 -25.66
C LEU A 201 -6.05 -5.30 -24.90
N GLU A 202 -5.08 -4.68 -25.56
CA GLU A 202 -3.92 -4.03 -24.91
C GLU A 202 -3.80 -2.56 -25.38
N ASP A 203 -3.61 -1.62 -24.46
CA ASP A 203 -3.50 -0.18 -24.74
C ASP A 203 -4.59 0.30 -25.70
N CYS A 204 -5.87 0.16 -25.32
CA CYS A 204 -7.00 0.59 -26.14
C CYS A 204 -7.85 1.64 -25.41
N ILE A 205 -8.21 2.72 -26.12
CA ILE A 205 -9.01 3.82 -25.55
C ILE A 205 -10.26 4.08 -26.39
N GLY A 206 -11.43 4.14 -25.75
CA GLY A 206 -12.69 4.49 -26.40
C GLY A 206 -13.17 3.48 -27.45
N CYS A 207 -12.75 2.21 -27.34
CA CYS A 207 -13.05 1.18 -28.33
C CYS A 207 -14.33 0.40 -27.99
N ASN A 208 -15.09 -0.02 -29.00
CA ASN A 208 -16.40 -0.64 -28.80
C ASN A 208 -16.63 -1.78 -29.81
N HIS A 209 -17.00 -2.98 -29.37
CA HIS A 209 -17.03 -4.17 -30.24
C HIS A 209 -15.68 -4.44 -30.93
N CYS A 210 -14.63 -4.66 -30.13
CA CYS A 210 -13.28 -4.98 -30.61
C CYS A 210 -12.82 -6.36 -30.09
N PHE A 211 -12.05 -7.09 -30.88
CA PHE A 211 -11.55 -8.42 -30.52
C PHE A 211 -10.09 -8.62 -30.93
N CYS A 212 -9.23 -9.00 -29.97
CA CYS A 212 -7.79 -9.21 -30.17
C CYS A 212 -7.11 -7.98 -30.81
N CYS A 213 -7.16 -6.83 -30.14
CA CYS A 213 -6.70 -5.54 -30.66
C CYS A 213 -5.68 -4.87 -29.74
N ALA A 214 -4.72 -4.15 -30.33
CA ALA A 214 -3.68 -3.43 -29.60
C ALA A 214 -3.50 -1.99 -30.12
N GLY A 215 -3.32 -1.02 -29.23
CA GLY A 215 -2.98 0.37 -29.61
C GLY A 215 -4.09 1.18 -30.28
N LEU A 216 -5.35 0.71 -30.26
CA LEU A 216 -6.45 1.38 -30.96
C LEU A 216 -7.03 2.55 -30.15
N ARG A 217 -7.54 3.57 -30.87
CA ARG A 217 -8.20 4.75 -30.30
C ARG A 217 -9.51 5.02 -31.05
N HIS A 218 -10.62 5.11 -30.31
CA HIS A 218 -11.96 5.47 -30.82
C HIS A 218 -12.46 4.63 -32.02
N LYS A 219 -12.14 3.34 -32.05
CA LYS A 219 -12.56 2.41 -33.12
C LYS A 219 -13.74 1.53 -32.70
N LYS A 220 -14.49 1.05 -33.71
CA LYS A 220 -15.59 0.11 -33.52
C LYS A 220 -15.53 -1.04 -34.51
N TYR A 221 -15.98 -2.23 -34.15
CA TYR A 221 -16.01 -3.41 -35.03
C TYR A 221 -14.62 -3.76 -35.61
N CYS A 222 -13.61 -3.85 -34.75
CA CYS A 222 -12.25 -4.25 -35.14
C CYS A 222 -11.94 -5.68 -34.71
N PHE A 223 -11.28 -6.42 -35.59
CA PHE A 223 -10.80 -7.78 -35.31
C PHE A 223 -9.33 -7.89 -35.75
N GLN A 224 -8.40 -8.19 -34.84
CA GLN A 224 -6.95 -8.23 -35.13
C GLN A 224 -6.46 -6.94 -35.81
N ASN A 225 -6.75 -5.81 -35.17
CA ASN A 225 -6.49 -4.43 -35.63
C ASN A 225 -7.07 -4.03 -37.01
N LYS A 226 -7.90 -4.88 -37.65
CA LYS A 226 -8.55 -4.56 -38.92
C LYS A 226 -9.97 -4.06 -38.68
N GLN A 227 -10.29 -2.88 -39.21
CA GLN A 227 -11.65 -2.34 -39.30
C GLN A 227 -12.50 -3.26 -40.18
N LEU A 228 -13.67 -3.66 -39.69
CA LEU A 228 -14.64 -4.46 -40.42
C LEU A 228 -16.00 -3.75 -40.49
N THR A 229 -16.90 -4.26 -41.33
CA THR A 229 -18.32 -4.01 -41.14
C THR A 229 -18.85 -4.79 -39.93
N ARG A 230 -19.96 -4.33 -39.35
CA ARG A 230 -20.62 -4.99 -38.22
C ARG A 230 -20.92 -6.47 -38.49
N GLN A 231 -21.49 -6.79 -39.66
CA GLN A 231 -21.87 -8.16 -40.04
C GLN A 231 -20.65 -9.08 -40.17
N GLU A 232 -19.53 -8.59 -40.71
CA GLU A 232 -18.28 -9.35 -40.79
C GLU A 232 -17.64 -9.56 -39.42
N TYR A 233 -17.67 -8.55 -38.55
CA TYR A 233 -17.20 -8.65 -37.17
C TYR A 233 -17.99 -9.71 -36.41
N GLU A 234 -19.33 -9.63 -36.40
CA GLU A 234 -20.22 -10.61 -35.77
C GLU A 234 -19.97 -12.03 -36.31
N LYS A 235 -19.79 -12.18 -37.63
CA LYS A 235 -19.47 -13.47 -38.28
C LYS A 235 -18.08 -14.01 -37.94
N ARG A 236 -17.09 -13.17 -37.63
CA ARG A 236 -15.76 -13.60 -37.16
C ARG A 236 -15.79 -13.95 -35.67
N LEU A 237 -16.43 -13.12 -34.86
CA LEU A 237 -16.59 -13.35 -33.42
C LEU A 237 -17.36 -14.66 -33.14
N ALA A 238 -18.37 -14.99 -33.95
CA ALA A 238 -19.07 -16.28 -33.83
C ALA A 238 -18.14 -17.49 -34.04
N LYS A 239 -17.05 -17.35 -34.81
CA LYS A 239 -16.06 -18.41 -35.06
C LYS A 239 -14.97 -18.54 -33.99
N THR A 240 -14.90 -17.62 -33.03
CA THR A 240 -13.96 -17.73 -31.90
C THR A 240 -14.50 -18.56 -30.75
N LYS A 241 -15.72 -19.13 -30.89
CA LYS A 241 -16.40 -19.94 -29.88
C LYS A 241 -16.35 -21.44 -30.24
N PRO A 242 -16.03 -22.36 -29.29
CA PRO A 242 -15.61 -22.09 -27.91
C PRO A 242 -14.25 -21.38 -27.84
N LEU A 243 -14.06 -20.58 -26.79
CA LEU A 243 -12.92 -19.66 -26.69
C LEU A 243 -11.64 -20.38 -26.23
N ASP A 244 -10.60 -20.36 -27.06
CA ASP A 244 -9.24 -20.69 -26.64
C ASP A 244 -8.54 -19.44 -26.12
N THR A 245 -8.67 -19.20 -24.81
CA THR A 245 -8.05 -18.07 -24.11
C THR A 245 -6.55 -18.00 -24.32
N LYS A 246 -5.85 -19.14 -24.26
CA LYS A 246 -4.39 -19.18 -24.36
C LYS A 246 -3.93 -18.81 -25.77
N HIS A 247 -4.64 -19.27 -26.80
CA HIS A 247 -4.40 -18.85 -28.18
C HIS A 247 -4.57 -17.33 -28.31
N TRP A 248 -5.68 -16.76 -27.84
CA TRP A 248 -5.96 -15.33 -28.03
C TRP A 248 -5.07 -14.41 -27.18
N GLN A 249 -4.68 -14.80 -25.96
CA GLN A 249 -3.63 -14.12 -25.20
C GLN A 249 -2.29 -14.11 -25.96
N THR A 250 -1.93 -15.23 -26.61
CA THR A 250 -0.71 -15.33 -27.43
C THR A 250 -0.81 -14.43 -28.67
N GLN A 251 -1.95 -14.42 -29.36
CA GLN A 251 -2.20 -13.54 -30.50
C GLN A 251 -2.12 -12.06 -30.12
N LEU A 252 -2.75 -11.67 -29.00
CA LEU A 252 -2.70 -10.31 -28.47
C LEU A 252 -1.26 -9.90 -28.12
N THR A 253 -0.52 -10.75 -27.43
CA THR A 253 0.89 -10.50 -27.07
C THR A 253 1.75 -10.23 -28.30
N ASN A 254 1.60 -11.04 -29.36
CA ASN A 254 2.34 -10.85 -30.61
C ASN A 254 1.91 -9.57 -31.35
N LEU A 255 0.61 -9.27 -31.39
CA LEU A 255 0.08 -8.04 -31.98
C LEU A 255 0.57 -6.79 -31.23
N ALA A 256 0.59 -6.84 -29.90
CA ALA A 256 1.03 -5.76 -29.03
C ALA A 256 2.54 -5.46 -29.14
N GLN A 257 3.36 -6.39 -29.63
CA GLN A 257 4.76 -6.14 -29.98
C GLN A 257 4.92 -5.41 -31.33
N SER A 258 3.93 -5.49 -32.22
CA SER A 258 3.97 -4.87 -33.55
C SER A 258 3.44 -3.43 -33.58
N VAL A 259 2.82 -2.95 -32.50
CA VAL A 259 2.33 -1.58 -32.36
C VAL A 259 3.32 -0.72 -31.55
N PRO A 260 3.45 0.59 -31.85
CA PRO A 260 4.22 1.50 -31.02
C PRO A 260 3.71 1.51 -29.57
N LYS A 261 4.63 1.48 -28.60
CA LYS A 261 4.31 1.62 -27.17
C LYS A 261 4.72 2.99 -26.66
N ASN A 262 3.96 3.52 -25.70
CA ASN A 262 4.31 4.75 -25.02
C ASN A 262 5.59 4.55 -24.19
N TYR A 263 6.47 5.56 -24.20
CA TYR A 263 7.69 5.58 -23.38
C TYR A 263 7.37 5.77 -21.88
N MET A 264 6.27 6.44 -21.56
CA MET A 264 5.84 6.76 -20.19
C MET A 264 4.32 6.78 -20.11
N HIS A 265 3.76 6.36 -18.96
CA HIS A 265 2.33 6.43 -18.68
C HIS A 265 1.98 7.67 -17.87
N GLY A 266 0.83 8.29 -18.17
CA GLY A 266 0.26 9.42 -17.42
C GLY A 266 0.46 10.79 -18.07
N ASN A 267 -0.05 11.83 -17.41
CA ASN A 267 -0.20 13.19 -17.97
C ASN A 267 0.49 14.26 -17.10
N THR A 268 0.98 15.32 -17.74
CA THR A 268 1.50 16.54 -17.08
C THR A 268 2.61 16.26 -16.05
N ASN A 269 3.69 15.63 -16.51
CA ASN A 269 4.82 15.26 -15.65
C ASN A 269 6.09 16.05 -16.02
N GLU A 270 6.68 16.74 -15.06
CA GLU A 270 7.93 17.50 -15.21
C GLU A 270 9.04 16.85 -14.37
N ASN A 271 10.22 16.64 -14.97
CA ASN A 271 11.41 16.06 -14.30
C ASN A 271 11.13 14.81 -13.45
N SER A 272 10.27 13.89 -13.93
CA SER A 272 9.75 12.79 -13.13
C SER A 272 10.01 11.39 -13.73
N THR A 273 10.29 10.39 -12.89
CA THR A 273 10.48 8.97 -13.29
C THR A 273 9.68 8.01 -12.41
N GLY A 274 9.02 7.02 -13.02
CA GLY A 274 8.09 6.13 -12.31
C GLY A 274 6.97 5.55 -13.19
N ASN A 275 6.08 4.73 -12.60
CA ASN A 275 4.89 4.21 -13.29
C ASN A 275 3.59 4.86 -12.75
N TYR A 276 2.70 5.20 -13.68
CA TYR A 276 1.38 5.82 -13.47
C TYR A 276 1.39 7.18 -12.74
N LEU A 277 2.34 8.07 -13.06
CA LEU A 277 2.40 9.43 -12.51
C LEU A 277 1.45 10.39 -13.25
N ASN A 278 0.67 11.19 -12.51
CA ASN A 278 -0.34 12.10 -13.06
C ASN A 278 -0.34 13.44 -12.30
N ASN A 279 0.00 14.52 -13.01
CA ASN A 279 0.31 15.84 -12.47
C ASN A 279 1.43 15.78 -11.42
N THR A 280 2.69 15.58 -11.87
CA THR A 280 3.87 15.50 -10.97
C THR A 280 5.03 16.41 -11.37
N LYS A 281 5.78 16.89 -10.37
CA LYS A 281 7.04 17.64 -10.55
C LYS A 281 8.17 17.00 -9.73
N ASN A 282 9.36 16.91 -10.32
CA ASN A 282 10.63 16.49 -9.70
C ASN A 282 10.58 15.17 -8.88
N CYS A 283 9.87 14.14 -9.35
CA CYS A 283 9.72 12.84 -8.66
C CYS A 283 10.73 11.79 -9.17
N THR A 284 11.35 11.01 -8.30
CA THR A 284 12.33 9.96 -8.70
C THR A 284 11.93 8.59 -8.17
N GLU A 285 11.93 7.57 -9.04
CA GLU A 285 11.62 6.16 -8.73
C GLU A 285 10.31 5.99 -7.95
N CYS A 286 9.18 6.29 -8.60
CA CYS A 286 7.85 6.29 -7.98
C CYS A 286 6.88 5.35 -8.71
N PHE A 287 6.38 4.30 -8.07
CA PHE A 287 5.55 3.30 -8.75
C PHE A 287 4.11 3.29 -8.19
N ASP A 288 3.17 3.67 -9.05
CA ASP A 288 1.69 3.67 -8.89
C ASP A 288 1.14 4.82 -8.02
N CYS A 289 1.19 6.10 -8.47
CA CYS A 289 0.96 7.32 -7.65
C CYS A 289 -0.18 8.28 -8.10
N GLY A 290 -0.37 9.43 -7.40
CA GLY A 290 -1.22 10.54 -7.89
C GLY A 290 -1.15 11.88 -7.13
N HIS A 291 -1.11 13.00 -7.89
CA HIS A 291 -1.16 14.43 -7.49
C HIS A 291 -0.14 14.88 -6.43
N MET A 292 1.09 15.20 -6.86
CA MET A 292 2.21 15.49 -5.95
C MET A 292 3.20 16.51 -6.52
N GLU A 293 3.80 17.30 -5.63
CA GLU A 293 5.12 17.93 -5.79
C GLU A 293 5.69 17.98 -4.37
N ASP A 294 6.91 17.53 -4.05
CA ASP A 294 8.11 17.38 -4.88
C ASP A 294 8.93 16.16 -4.33
N SER A 295 8.36 14.95 -4.35
CA SER A 295 8.73 13.78 -3.51
C SER A 295 9.88 12.87 -4.02
N ALA A 296 10.38 11.91 -3.21
CA ALA A 296 11.42 10.94 -3.64
C ALA A 296 11.33 9.50 -3.06
N TYR A 297 11.45 8.50 -3.95
CA TYR A 297 11.56 7.04 -3.72
C TYR A 297 10.38 6.34 -2.99
N CYS A 298 9.28 6.03 -3.70
CA CYS A 298 8.04 5.45 -3.14
C CYS A 298 7.40 4.34 -4.02
N ASP A 299 6.73 3.36 -3.39
CA ASP A 299 6.36 2.07 -4.04
C ASP A 299 4.84 1.79 -4.19
N THR A 300 3.95 2.68 -3.69
CA THR A 300 2.54 2.86 -4.15
C THR A 300 1.92 4.11 -3.48
N CYS A 301 1.21 5.00 -4.19
CA CYS A 301 0.60 6.22 -3.62
C CYS A 301 -0.77 6.61 -4.27
N GLY A 302 -1.57 7.42 -3.59
CA GLY A 302 -2.84 7.94 -4.08
C GLY A 302 -3.14 9.37 -3.62
N LEU A 303 -3.86 10.11 -4.47
CA LEU A 303 -4.22 11.54 -4.38
C LEU A 303 -4.31 12.06 -2.93
N GLN A 304 -3.53 13.03 -2.45
CA GLN A 304 -2.55 13.94 -3.06
C GLN A 304 -1.40 14.10 -2.02
N VAL A 305 -0.18 14.54 -2.37
CA VAL A 305 0.97 14.54 -1.43
C VAL A 305 1.96 15.71 -1.62
N LYS A 306 2.34 16.42 -0.54
CA LYS A 306 3.39 17.45 -0.49
C LYS A 306 4.15 17.53 0.86
N ASP A 307 5.28 16.90 1.11
CA ASP A 307 6.00 15.85 0.39
C ASP A 307 5.92 14.52 1.17
N ALA A 308 6.45 13.46 0.57
CA ALA A 308 6.77 12.23 1.28
C ALA A 308 8.03 11.55 0.72
N TYR A 309 8.71 10.82 1.60
CA TYR A 309 10.00 10.16 1.32
C TYR A 309 10.29 9.24 2.50
N ARG A 310 10.71 7.96 2.40
CA ARG A 310 10.50 6.95 1.36
C ARG A 310 9.33 6.06 1.82
N SER A 311 8.41 5.66 0.94
CA SER A 311 7.07 5.20 1.37
C SER A 311 6.48 3.99 0.63
N THR A 312 5.54 3.30 1.28
CA THR A 312 4.68 2.21 0.78
C THR A 312 3.39 2.07 1.65
N ASN A 313 2.44 3.00 1.81
CA ASN A 313 1.75 3.82 0.80
C ASN A 313 1.07 5.03 1.47
N CYS A 314 0.70 6.07 0.71
CA CYS A 314 -0.01 7.27 1.24
C CYS A 314 -1.25 7.66 0.41
N GLY A 315 -2.30 8.15 1.08
CA GLY A 315 -3.48 8.85 0.52
C GLY A 315 -4.65 8.82 1.53
N VAL A 316 -5.48 9.84 1.76
CA VAL A 316 -5.76 11.06 0.98
C VAL A 316 -5.28 12.34 1.69
N GLY A 317 -4.77 13.31 0.92
CA GLY A 317 -4.51 14.71 1.32
C GLY A 317 -3.27 14.93 2.21
N SER A 318 -2.09 14.47 1.79
CA SER A 318 -0.88 14.34 2.59
C SER A 318 0.10 15.51 2.56
N GLU A 319 0.74 15.77 3.71
CA GLU A 319 1.97 16.56 3.82
C GLU A 319 2.98 15.97 4.83
N LEU A 320 4.27 16.29 4.59
CA LEU A 320 5.53 15.93 5.26
C LEU A 320 5.58 14.63 6.12
N CYS A 321 5.92 13.51 5.48
CA CYS A 321 6.02 12.16 6.09
C CYS A 321 7.32 11.38 5.74
N TYR A 322 7.97 10.70 6.72
CA TYR A 322 9.21 9.89 6.54
C TYR A 322 9.52 8.86 7.65
N GLU A 323 9.91 7.60 7.43
CA GLU A 323 9.61 6.63 6.36
C GLU A 323 8.27 5.91 6.69
N VAL A 324 7.51 5.37 5.71
CA VAL A 324 6.10 4.97 5.95
C VAL A 324 5.60 3.71 5.22
N ASN A 325 4.73 2.92 5.87
CA ASN A 325 3.86 1.90 5.25
C ASN A 325 2.63 1.61 6.14
N GLY A 326 1.42 2.20 6.03
CA GLY A 326 0.87 3.28 5.18
C GLY A 326 -0.18 4.15 5.93
N VAL A 327 -0.78 5.16 5.27
CA VAL A 327 -1.46 6.29 5.97
C VAL A 327 -2.66 6.98 5.23
N THR A 328 -3.59 7.63 5.98
CA THR A 328 -4.66 8.53 5.44
C THR A 328 -5.03 9.73 6.37
N ALA A 329 -4.92 10.97 5.87
CA ALA A 329 -5.28 12.30 6.46
C ALA A 329 -4.44 12.81 7.67
N HIS A 330 -3.86 14.02 7.54
CA HIS A 330 -2.52 14.44 8.03
C HIS A 330 -2.56 15.69 8.96
N HIS A 331 -1.56 16.11 9.73
CA HIS A 331 -0.13 16.38 9.48
C HIS A 331 0.71 16.34 10.80
N ASN A 332 2.03 16.13 10.92
CA ASN A 332 3.11 15.68 10.03
C ASN A 332 3.91 14.57 10.76
N CYS A 333 4.65 13.69 10.06
CA CYS A 333 4.90 12.32 10.59
C CYS A 333 6.32 11.73 10.42
N ILE A 334 6.82 11.07 11.49
CA ILE A 334 8.07 10.27 11.52
C ILE A 334 7.94 9.10 12.51
N ALA A 335 8.21 7.82 12.25
CA ALA A 335 8.21 7.02 11.02
C ALA A 335 7.23 5.84 11.27
N ILE A 336 6.44 5.42 10.27
CA ILE A 336 5.06 4.97 10.55
C ILE A 336 4.62 3.64 9.88
N TYR A 337 3.89 2.80 10.62
CA TYR A 337 3.21 1.59 10.11
C TYR A 337 2.01 1.17 10.99
N PHE A 338 0.71 1.16 10.62
CA PHE A 338 -0.09 2.04 9.73
C PHE A 338 -0.91 3.05 10.59
N ALA A 339 -1.55 4.06 9.99
CA ALA A 339 -2.50 4.95 10.70
C ALA A 339 -3.56 5.68 9.83
N ARG A 340 -4.73 6.02 10.40
CA ARG A 340 -5.84 6.78 9.75
C ARG A 340 -6.84 7.34 10.78
N SER A 341 -6.94 8.62 11.11
CA SER A 341 -6.21 9.82 10.65
C SER A 341 -5.60 10.58 11.84
N LEU A 342 -4.76 11.59 11.59
CA LEU A 342 -3.77 12.07 12.55
C LEU A 342 -3.57 13.61 12.56
N SER A 343 -3.07 14.13 13.69
CA SER A 343 -2.13 15.26 13.71
C SER A 343 -1.09 15.11 14.84
N ASP A 344 0.16 15.52 14.60
CA ASP A 344 1.32 15.44 15.52
C ASP A 344 1.56 14.04 16.14
N CYS A 345 1.83 13.04 15.28
CA CYS A 345 2.07 11.65 15.70
C CYS A 345 3.37 11.07 15.15
N GLN A 346 4.11 10.34 15.99
CA GLN A 346 5.40 9.74 15.65
C GLN A 346 5.52 8.32 16.23
N TYR A 347 6.19 7.41 15.50
CA TYR A 347 6.42 6.01 15.91
C TYR A 347 5.18 5.25 16.36
N CYS A 348 4.11 5.25 15.55
CA CYS A 348 2.82 4.64 15.92
C CYS A 348 2.50 3.38 15.12
N GLN A 349 1.82 2.44 15.77
CA GLN A 349 1.22 1.25 15.14
C GLN A 349 -0.29 1.21 15.36
N TYR A 350 -1.06 1.27 14.27
CA TYR A 350 -2.53 1.09 14.22
C TYR A 350 -3.32 2.02 15.15
N CYS A 351 -3.30 3.32 14.89
CA CYS A 351 -4.13 4.30 15.60
C CYS A 351 -5.17 4.90 14.65
N PHE A 352 -6.44 4.86 15.05
CA PHE A 352 -7.55 5.37 14.23
C PHE A 352 -8.23 6.59 14.88
N ASN A 353 -8.34 7.67 14.08
CA ASN A 353 -8.84 9.02 14.39
C ASN A 353 -8.26 9.68 15.67
N SER A 354 -7.11 10.36 15.53
CA SER A 354 -6.15 10.66 16.62
C SER A 354 -5.72 12.13 16.75
N LYS A 355 -5.02 12.48 17.86
CA LYS A 355 -3.95 13.52 17.91
C LYS A 355 -3.15 13.48 19.22
N ASP A 356 -1.94 14.08 19.22
CA ASP A 356 -1.00 14.15 20.35
C ASP A 356 -0.51 12.77 20.88
N LEU A 357 0.14 11.97 20.01
CA LEU A 357 0.64 10.61 20.35
C LEU A 357 2.14 10.43 19.99
N PHE A 358 2.91 9.74 20.84
CA PHE A 358 4.31 9.38 20.54
C PHE A 358 4.61 7.95 21.01
N GLY A 359 4.95 7.04 20.09
CA GLY A 359 5.33 5.66 20.45
C GLY A 359 4.16 4.72 20.84
N CYS A 360 2.94 4.96 20.35
CA CYS A 360 1.74 4.20 20.76
C CYS A 360 1.40 3.02 19.84
N ILE A 361 0.72 1.99 20.36
CA ILE A 361 0.30 0.80 19.61
C ILE A 361 -1.17 0.48 19.91
N GLY A 362 -2.09 0.64 18.95
CA GLY A 362 -3.46 0.14 19.04
C GLY A 362 -4.49 1.02 19.77
N LEU A 363 -4.23 2.32 19.98
CA LEU A 363 -5.19 3.22 20.62
C LEU A 363 -6.25 3.75 19.64
N ASN A 364 -7.48 3.92 20.12
CA ASN A 364 -8.60 4.53 19.39
C ASN A 364 -9.09 5.79 20.16
N GLN A 365 -9.15 6.94 19.50
CA GLN A 365 -9.68 8.22 20.04
C GLN A 365 -9.12 8.69 21.41
N LYS A 366 -7.83 8.50 21.69
CA LYS A 366 -7.14 9.03 22.89
C LYS A 366 -6.23 10.23 22.55
N ARG A 367 -5.76 10.95 23.58
CA ARG A 367 -4.82 12.09 23.49
C ARG A 367 -3.77 12.03 24.59
N TYR A 368 -2.61 12.65 24.38
CA TYR A 368 -1.50 12.75 25.34
C TYR A 368 -1.02 11.38 25.82
N CYS A 369 -0.73 10.48 24.88
CA CYS A 369 -0.34 9.11 25.19
C CYS A 369 1.08 8.76 24.71
N ILE A 370 1.78 7.96 25.52
CA ILE A 370 3.08 7.35 25.23
C ILE A 370 3.04 5.91 25.74
N PHE A 371 3.43 4.93 24.91
CA PHE A 371 3.41 3.49 25.24
C PHE A 371 2.09 3.02 25.88
N ASN A 372 0.95 3.35 25.25
CA ASN A 372 -0.40 3.04 25.71
C ASN A 372 -0.76 3.52 27.12
N ARG A 373 -0.01 4.51 27.63
CA ARG A 373 -0.34 5.21 28.87
C ARG A 373 -0.74 6.65 28.55
N GLN A 374 -1.82 7.10 29.16
CA GLN A 374 -2.29 8.49 29.06
C GLN A 374 -1.66 9.32 30.18
N TYR A 375 -1.36 10.58 29.85
CA TYR A 375 -0.72 11.56 30.71
C TYR A 375 -1.54 12.84 30.75
N THR A 376 -1.28 13.71 31.73
CA THR A 376 -1.65 15.13 31.60
C THR A 376 -0.88 15.77 30.45
N LYS A 377 -1.36 16.91 29.94
CA LYS A 377 -0.74 17.61 28.81
C LYS A 377 0.70 18.02 29.12
N GLU A 378 0.93 18.50 30.34
CA GLU A 378 2.21 18.99 30.83
C GLU A 378 3.22 17.82 30.97
N GLU A 379 2.81 16.72 31.61
CA GLU A 379 3.61 15.50 31.71
C GLU A 379 3.92 14.90 30.33
N TYR A 380 2.96 14.92 29.40
CA TYR A 380 3.16 14.44 28.03
C TYR A 380 4.25 15.23 27.32
N HIS A 381 4.18 16.57 27.31
CA HIS A 381 5.18 17.39 26.63
C HIS A 381 6.58 17.24 27.26
N GLN A 382 6.66 17.14 28.60
CA GLN A 382 7.93 16.88 29.31
C GLN A 382 8.50 15.49 28.96
N THR A 383 7.67 14.44 29.04
CA THR A 383 8.08 13.06 28.78
C THR A 383 8.47 12.86 27.31
N ARG A 384 7.69 13.42 26.37
CA ARG A 384 8.01 13.41 24.94
C ARG A 384 9.34 14.09 24.65
N LYS A 385 9.58 15.29 25.20
CA LYS A 385 10.85 16.01 25.00
C LYS A 385 12.03 15.16 25.48
N ARG A 386 11.95 14.60 26.70
CA ARG A 386 13.00 13.75 27.28
C ARG A 386 13.23 12.48 26.45
N LEU A 387 12.18 11.85 25.95
CA LEU A 387 12.28 10.63 25.15
C LEU A 387 12.87 10.89 23.76
N ILE A 388 12.55 12.03 23.14
CA ILE A 388 13.19 12.46 21.88
C ILE A 388 14.69 12.74 22.10
N THR A 389 15.08 13.43 23.18
CA THR A 389 16.50 13.62 23.54
C THR A 389 17.22 12.28 23.70
N HIS A 390 16.64 11.34 24.46
CA HIS A 390 17.18 9.98 24.61
C HIS A 390 17.35 9.25 23.26
N MET A 391 16.34 9.34 22.38
CA MET A 391 16.42 8.73 21.04
C MET A 391 17.44 9.40 20.11
N LEU A 392 17.74 10.68 20.29
CA LEU A 392 18.82 11.37 19.57
C LEU A 392 20.19 10.90 20.09
N GLU A 393 20.35 10.75 21.41
CA GLU A 393 21.56 10.24 22.06
C GLU A 393 21.84 8.77 21.69
N THR A 394 20.80 7.94 21.52
CA THR A 394 20.95 6.53 21.10
C THR A 394 21.01 6.33 19.57
N GLY A 395 20.80 7.39 18.77
CA GLY A 395 20.74 7.29 17.31
C GLY A 395 19.51 6.54 16.77
N GLU A 396 18.42 6.51 17.54
CA GLU A 396 17.14 5.88 17.15
C GLU A 396 16.15 6.88 16.53
N TYR A 397 16.27 8.18 16.82
CA TYR A 397 15.36 9.20 16.28
C TYR A 397 15.64 9.46 14.80
N GLY A 398 14.58 9.40 13.97
CA GLY A 398 14.66 9.49 12.51
C GLY A 398 14.77 8.14 11.79
N GLU A 399 15.09 7.04 12.48
CA GLU A 399 15.13 5.70 11.88
C GLU A 399 13.75 5.03 11.86
N PHE A 400 13.50 4.14 10.90
CA PHE A 400 12.30 3.27 10.88
C PHE A 400 12.51 2.00 11.71
N PHE A 401 11.41 1.32 12.07
CA PHE A 401 11.42 0.12 12.90
C PHE A 401 12.41 -0.96 12.40
N PRO A 402 13.28 -1.52 13.26
CA PRO A 402 14.27 -2.52 12.85
C PRO A 402 13.62 -3.77 12.24
N ILE A 403 14.15 -4.30 11.13
CA ILE A 403 13.58 -5.46 10.42
C ILE A 403 13.33 -6.69 11.33
N LYS A 404 14.24 -6.95 12.28
CA LYS A 404 14.14 -8.01 13.30
C LYS A 404 12.93 -7.89 14.26
N ASN A 405 12.28 -6.72 14.30
CA ASN A 405 11.10 -6.46 15.11
C ASN A 405 9.80 -6.61 14.30
N SER A 406 9.87 -7.03 13.02
CA SER A 406 8.68 -7.29 12.21
C SER A 406 7.79 -8.37 12.86
N PRO A 407 6.46 -8.21 12.84
CA PRO A 407 5.54 -9.24 13.33
C PRO A 407 5.47 -10.50 12.44
N TYR A 408 6.00 -10.45 11.22
CA TYR A 408 5.86 -11.50 10.21
C TYR A 408 7.22 -12.12 9.84
N PRO A 409 7.28 -13.44 9.57
CA PRO A 409 8.49 -14.04 8.98
C PRO A 409 8.78 -13.43 7.62
N TYR A 410 10.04 -13.09 7.34
CA TYR A 410 10.43 -12.37 6.11
C TYR A 410 9.89 -13.00 4.81
N LYS A 411 9.90 -14.33 4.71
CA LYS A 411 9.35 -15.09 3.56
C LYS A 411 7.85 -14.94 3.33
N ASP A 412 7.11 -14.48 4.34
CA ASP A 412 5.64 -14.31 4.33
C ASP A 412 5.27 -12.82 4.14
N THR A 413 6.24 -11.99 3.70
CA THR A 413 6.09 -10.54 3.53
C THR A 413 6.37 -10.11 2.11
N VAL A 414 5.83 -8.96 1.72
CA VAL A 414 6.05 -8.35 0.39
C VAL A 414 7.54 -8.12 0.10
N ALA A 415 8.40 -8.02 1.12
CA ALA A 415 9.85 -7.94 0.89
C ALA A 415 10.42 -9.20 0.20
N MET A 416 9.80 -10.37 0.36
CA MET A 416 10.26 -11.59 -0.32
C MET A 416 10.05 -11.52 -1.84
N ASP A 417 8.96 -10.90 -2.28
CA ASP A 417 8.58 -10.79 -3.70
C ASP A 417 9.57 -9.92 -4.49
N TYR A 418 10.07 -8.85 -3.86
CA TYR A 418 11.00 -7.88 -4.48
C TYR A 418 12.47 -8.08 -4.09
N PHE A 419 12.75 -8.65 -2.91
CA PHE A 419 14.10 -8.79 -2.34
C PHE A 419 14.34 -10.24 -1.87
N SER A 420 14.32 -11.17 -2.81
CA SER A 420 14.43 -12.63 -2.58
C SER A 420 15.78 -13.11 -2.01
N LYS A 421 16.80 -12.24 -1.97
CA LYS A 421 18.06 -12.46 -1.26
C LYS A 421 18.16 -11.51 -0.08
N GLN A 422 18.36 -12.06 1.12
CA GLN A 422 18.77 -11.27 2.28
C GLN A 422 20.23 -10.84 2.06
N THR A 423 20.46 -9.52 2.07
CA THR A 423 21.79 -8.90 2.13
C THR A 423 22.17 -8.60 3.57
#